data_AF-A0AB33K2R2-F1
#
_entry.id   AF-A0AB33K2R2-F1
#
_cell.length_a   1.000
_cell.length_b   1.000
_cell.length_c   1.000
_cell.angle_alpha   90.00
_cell.angle_beta   90.00
_cell.angle_gamma   90.00
#
_symmetry.space_group_name_H-M   'P 1'
#
loop_
_entity.id
_entity.type
_entity.pdbx_description
1 polymer ?
#
loop_
_entity_poly.entity_id
_entity_poly.type
_entity_poly.pdbx_seq_one_letter_code
_entity_poly.pdbx_strand_id
1 'polypeptide(L)'
;MNRRHPWPDERLIEAAQAGDVASLTAVVTESQPHVRKFARSLCASPQDAEDAAQEALIILYRKIGSLRATGALASWVFRIVRNECLRQLTVSRGRLQRECVDGVCSLTAVRRPVPGA
;
A
#
# COMPACT_ATOMS: atom_id res chain seq x y z
N MET A 1 11.49 23.99 -3.65
CA MET A 1 11.73 23.70 -2.22
C MET A 1 11.68 22.18 -2.01
N ASN A 2 12.81 21.48 -2.16
CA ASN A 2 12.87 20.03 -1.93
C ASN A 2 13.14 19.76 -0.44
N ARG A 3 12.08 19.62 0.38
CA ARG A 3 12.25 19.03 1.71
C ARG A 3 12.56 17.54 1.52
N ARG A 4 13.83 17.17 1.71
CA ARG A 4 14.22 15.77 1.86
C ARG A 4 13.60 15.30 3.18
N HIS A 5 12.54 14.49 3.10
CA HIS A 5 12.04 13.77 4.27
C HIS A 5 12.98 12.57 4.47
N PRO A 6 13.55 12.38 5.66
CA PRO A 6 14.28 11.16 5.99
C PRO A 6 13.28 10.03 6.24
N TRP A 7 13.75 8.79 6.10
CA TRP A 7 13.02 7.65 6.65
C TRP A 7 13.12 7.66 8.17
N PRO A 8 12.12 7.08 8.87
CA PRO A 8 12.16 6.90 10.32
C PRO A 8 13.44 6.22 10.80
N ASP A 9 14.02 6.77 11.87
CA ASP A 9 15.18 6.18 12.53
C ASP A 9 14.82 4.89 13.28
N GLU A 10 15.80 3.99 13.44
CA GLU A 10 15.58 2.68 14.05
C GLU A 10 14.99 2.75 15.47
N ARG A 11 15.45 3.71 16.29
CA ARG A 11 14.92 3.92 17.66
C ARG A 11 13.44 4.27 17.67
N LEU A 12 12.99 5.04 16.69
CA LEU A 12 11.58 5.43 16.55
C LEU A 12 10.73 4.22 16.18
N ILE A 13 11.27 3.36 15.30
CA ILE A 13 10.63 2.11 14.89
C ILE A 13 10.53 1.15 16.09
N GLU A 14 11.59 0.99 16.88
CA GLU A 14 11.59 0.15 18.09
C GLU A 14 10.54 0.60 19.11
N ALA A 15 10.46 1.90 19.39
CA ALA A 15 9.44 2.45 20.28
C ALA A 15 8.02 2.20 19.76
N ALA A 16 7.81 2.37 18.45
CA ALA A 16 6.53 2.06 17.80
C ALA A 16 6.19 0.55 17.90
N GLN A 17 7.18 -0.34 17.78
CA GLN A 17 7.00 -1.78 17.97
C GLN A 17 6.66 -2.15 19.42
N ALA A 18 7.18 -1.39 20.39
CA ALA A 18 6.85 -1.53 21.81
C ALA A 18 5.45 -1.01 22.17
N GLY A 19 4.73 -0.40 21.23
CA GLY A 19 3.37 0.09 21.42
C GLY A 19 3.26 1.58 21.76
N ASP A 20 4.34 2.35 21.66
CA ASP A 20 4.25 3.81 21.79
C ASP A 20 3.48 4.41 20.60
N VAL A 21 2.29 4.93 20.89
CA VAL A 21 1.37 5.50 19.90
C VAL A 21 1.96 6.76 19.25
N ALA A 22 2.74 7.55 19.98
CA ALA A 22 3.37 8.75 19.44
C ALA A 22 4.43 8.38 18.40
N SER A 23 5.32 7.43 18.73
CA SER A 23 6.31 6.90 17.80
C SER A 23 5.67 6.23 16.59
N LEU A 24 4.59 5.47 16.78
CA LEU A 24 3.85 4.85 15.68
C LEU A 24 3.30 5.88 14.70
N THR A 25 2.71 6.96 15.23
CA THR A 25 2.19 8.07 14.42
C THR A 25 3.31 8.79 13.66
N ALA A 26 4.46 8.99 14.31
CA ALA A 26 5.63 9.61 13.69
C ALA A 26 6.18 8.74 12.55
N VAL A 27 6.35 7.42 12.76
CA VAL A 27 6.80 6.48 11.72
C VAL A 27 5.92 6.56 10.47
N VAL A 28 4.59 6.56 10.66
CA VAL A 28 3.63 6.65 9.53
C VAL A 28 3.73 8.00 8.82
N THR A 29 3.81 9.10 9.59
CA THR A 29 3.87 10.46 9.05
C THR A 29 5.14 10.69 8.23
N GLU A 30 6.28 10.25 8.74
CA GLU A 30 7.58 10.37 8.06
C GLU A 30 7.66 9.45 6.84
N SER A 31 7.05 8.25 6.89
CA SER A 31 7.02 7.33 5.76
C SER A 31 6.10 7.81 4.62
N GLN A 32 5.03 8.54 4.93
CA GLN A 32 4.00 8.96 3.97
C GLN A 32 4.54 9.60 2.67
N PRO A 33 5.42 10.62 2.69
CA PRO A 33 5.92 11.23 1.46
C PRO A 33 6.70 10.24 0.58
N HIS A 34 7.44 9.30 1.17
CA HIS A 34 8.17 8.26 0.44
C HIS A 34 7.22 7.26 -0.22
N VAL A 35 6.23 6.80 0.54
CA VAL A 35 5.19 5.87 0.08
C VAL A 35 4.42 6.46 -1.09
N ARG A 36 3.93 7.70 -0.95
CA ARG A 36 3.19 8.39 -2.02
C ARG A 36 4.02 8.59 -3.28
N LYS A 37 5.28 9.01 -3.12
CA LYS A 37 6.19 9.18 -4.27
C LYS A 37 6.42 7.86 -5.00
N PHE A 38 6.65 6.77 -4.26
CA PHE A 38 6.87 5.46 -4.85
C PHE A 38 5.60 4.91 -5.53
N ALA A 39 4.44 5.02 -4.87
CA ALA A 39 3.15 4.60 -5.45
C ALA A 39 2.86 5.32 -6.77
N ARG A 40 3.07 6.64 -6.84
CA ARG A 40 2.89 7.42 -8.08
C ARG A 40 3.81 6.98 -9.22
N SER A 41 4.97 6.40 -8.92
CA SER A 41 5.88 5.89 -9.94
C SER A 41 5.53 4.49 -10.44
N LEU A 42 4.63 3.77 -9.74
CA LEU A 42 4.38 2.35 -9.96
C LEU A 42 2.93 2.03 -10.36
N CYS A 43 1.95 2.69 -9.74
CA CYS A 43 0.53 2.52 -10.03
C CYS A 43 0.15 3.18 -11.37
N ALA A 44 -0.91 2.67 -12.03
CA ALA A 44 -1.30 3.11 -13.37
C ALA A 44 -2.01 4.47 -13.40
N SER A 45 -2.75 4.83 -12.34
CA SER A 45 -3.42 6.12 -12.22
C SER A 45 -3.04 6.84 -10.92
N PRO A 46 -3.18 8.19 -10.87
CA PRO A 46 -2.97 8.95 -9.64
C PRO A 46 -3.90 8.52 -8.50
N GLN A 47 -5.13 8.12 -8.81
CA GLN A 47 -6.11 7.62 -7.86
C GLN A 47 -5.67 6.29 -7.27
N ASP A 48 -5.30 5.33 -8.12
CA ASP A 48 -4.79 4.03 -7.66
C ASP A 48 -3.53 4.19 -6.79
N ALA A 49 -2.66 5.14 -7.15
CA ALA A 49 -1.47 5.46 -6.37
C ALA A 49 -1.79 5.99 -4.96
N GLU A 50 -2.81 6.83 -4.84
CA GLU A 50 -3.22 7.38 -3.54
C GLU A 50 -3.88 6.30 -2.68
N ASP A 51 -4.78 5.49 -3.27
CA ASP A 51 -5.42 4.37 -2.60
C ASP A 51 -4.36 3.36 -2.13
N ALA A 52 -3.40 3.03 -2.98
CA ALA A 52 -2.33 2.10 -2.65
C ALA A 52 -1.40 2.63 -1.55
N ALA A 53 -1.11 3.93 -1.56
CA ALA A 53 -0.32 4.56 -0.52
C ALA A 53 -1.04 4.53 0.83
N GLN A 54 -2.34 4.81 0.85
CA GLN A 54 -3.14 4.78 2.08
C GLN A 54 -3.19 3.36 2.67
N GLU A 55 -3.54 2.36 1.87
CA GLU A 55 -3.56 0.97 2.33
C GLU A 55 -2.19 0.50 2.82
N ALA A 56 -1.11 0.89 2.14
CA ALA A 56 0.24 0.57 2.59
C ALA A 56 0.58 1.19 3.97
N LEU A 57 0.15 2.44 4.22
CA LEU A 57 0.34 3.11 5.51
C LEU A 57 -0.51 2.49 6.61
N ILE A 58 -1.73 2.05 6.31
CA ILE A 58 -2.59 1.31 7.26
C ILE A 58 -1.96 -0.04 7.61
N ILE A 59 -1.42 -0.76 6.63
CA ILE A 59 -0.71 -2.03 6.85
C ILE A 59 0.54 -1.79 7.68
N LEU A 60 1.33 -0.75 7.38
CA LEU A 60 2.49 -0.34 8.18
C LEU A 60 2.08 -0.11 9.63
N TYR A 61 1.06 0.72 9.88
CA TYR A 61 0.56 1.00 11.23
C TYR A 61 0.18 -0.28 11.99
N ARG A 62 -0.56 -1.20 11.34
CA ARG A 62 -1.06 -2.43 11.98
C ARG A 62 -0.01 -3.51 12.15
N LYS A 63 1.03 -3.53 11.30
CA LYS A 63 1.97 -4.65 11.21
C LYS A 63 3.41 -4.27 11.51
N ILE A 64 3.68 -3.08 12.03
CA ILE A 64 5.05 -2.66 12.38
C ILE A 64 5.75 -3.64 13.33
N GLY A 65 5.00 -4.26 14.26
CA GLY A 65 5.52 -5.29 15.18
C GLY A 65 5.97 -6.58 14.48
N SER A 66 5.59 -6.80 13.22
CA SER A 66 6.05 -7.94 12.41
C SER A 66 7.34 -7.67 11.63
N LEU A 67 7.84 -6.43 11.67
CA LEU A 67 9.09 -6.05 11.00
C LEU A 67 10.28 -6.68 11.75
N ARG A 68 11.00 -7.57 11.07
CA ARG A 68 12.12 -8.33 11.66
C ARG A 68 13.39 -7.50 11.88
N ALA A 69 13.60 -6.48 11.06
CA ALA A 69 14.77 -5.62 11.11
C ALA A 69 14.32 -4.17 10.87
N THR A 70 14.62 -3.31 11.83
CA THR A 70 14.26 -1.88 11.83
C THR A 70 14.82 -1.16 10.60
N GLY A 71 16.07 -1.43 10.23
CA GLY A 71 16.70 -0.92 9.00
C GLY A 71 16.07 -1.40 7.68
N ALA A 72 15.15 -2.38 7.72
CA ALA A 72 14.44 -2.88 6.54
C ALA A 72 13.07 -2.22 6.30
N LEU A 73 12.70 -1.19 7.08
CA LEU A 73 11.39 -0.54 6.98
C LEU A 73 11.07 -0.11 5.53
N ALA A 74 11.99 0.59 4.89
CA ALA A 74 11.77 1.14 3.54
C ALA A 74 11.47 0.04 2.51
N SER A 75 12.27 -1.02 2.48
CA SER A 75 12.10 -2.12 1.53
C SER A 75 10.82 -2.92 1.80
N TRP A 76 10.47 -3.10 3.09
CA TRP A 76 9.23 -3.75 3.49
C TRP A 76 8.00 -2.96 3.06
N VAL A 77 7.97 -1.65 3.32
CA VAL A 77 6.86 -0.77 2.92
C VAL A 77 6.73 -0.70 1.40
N PHE A 78 7.83 -0.59 0.66
CA PHE A 78 7.79 -0.62 -0.81
C PHE A 78 7.23 -1.94 -1.36
N ARG A 79 7.50 -3.07 -0.70
CA ARG A 79 6.88 -4.35 -1.08
C ARG A 79 5.37 -4.31 -0.88
N ILE A 80 4.89 -3.70 0.21
CA ILE A 80 3.45 -3.51 0.47
C ILE A 80 2.82 -2.66 -0.64
N VAL A 81 3.41 -1.50 -0.95
CA VAL A 81 2.93 -0.60 -2.02
C VAL A 81 2.86 -1.33 -3.36
N ARG A 82 3.90 -2.08 -3.72
CA ARG A 82 3.93 -2.86 -4.97
C ARG A 82 2.79 -3.86 -5.02
N ASN A 83 2.58 -4.63 -3.97
CA ASN A 83 1.51 -5.61 -3.92
C ASN A 83 0.14 -4.95 -4.07
N GLU A 84 -0.04 -3.78 -3.48
CA GLU A 84 -1.30 -3.04 -3.53
C GLU A 84 -1.55 -2.44 -4.92
N CYS A 85 -0.55 -1.84 -5.57
CA CYS A 85 -0.67 -1.40 -6.97
C CYS A 85 -1.03 -2.58 -7.90
N LEU A 86 -0.39 -3.75 -7.73
CA LEU A 86 -0.68 -4.95 -8.52
C LEU A 86 -2.09 -5.52 -8.25
N ARG A 87 -2.54 -5.47 -6.98
CA ARG A 87 -3.89 -5.88 -6.58
C ARG A 87 -4.93 -5.04 -7.31
N GLN A 88 -4.74 -3.71 -7.34
CA GLN A 88 -5.65 -2.80 -8.03
C GLN A 88 -5.64 -3.00 -9.54
N LEU A 89 -4.48 -3.28 -10.17
CA LEU A 89 -4.43 -3.65 -11.59
C LEU A 89 -5.23 -4.92 -11.89
N THR A 90 -5.16 -5.92 -11.02
CA THR A 90 -5.92 -7.18 -11.16
C THR A 90 -7.42 -6.93 -11.04
N VAL A 91 -7.81 -6.10 -10.06
CA VAL A 91 -9.21 -5.68 -9.86
C VAL A 91 -9.70 -4.84 -11.03
N SER A 92 -8.91 -3.91 -11.56
CA SER A 92 -9.27 -3.05 -12.70
C SER A 92 -9.44 -3.86 -13.99
N ARG A 93 -8.59 -4.88 -14.21
CA ARG A 93 -8.77 -5.85 -15.31
C ARG A 93 -9.99 -6.76 -15.10
N GLY A 94 -10.44 -6.95 -13.86
CA GLY A 94 -11.74 -7.55 -13.53
C GLY A 94 -12.92 -6.56 -13.61
N ARG A 95 -12.69 -5.27 -13.38
CA ARG A 95 -13.68 -4.18 -13.48
C ARG A 95 -13.95 -3.73 -14.92
N LEU A 96 -13.12 -4.13 -15.88
CA LEU A 96 -13.46 -4.10 -17.32
C LEU A 96 -14.58 -5.09 -17.70
N GLN A 97 -15.25 -5.73 -16.73
CA GLN A 97 -16.66 -6.10 -16.85
C GLN A 97 -17.48 -5.39 -15.77
N ARG A 98 -17.72 -4.11 -16.00
CA ARG A 98 -19.03 -3.50 -15.72
C ARG A 98 -19.71 -3.32 -17.06
N GLU A 99 -20.47 -4.32 -17.48
CA GLU A 99 -21.48 -4.10 -18.51
C GLU A 99 -22.65 -3.40 -17.82
N CYS A 100 -22.87 -2.13 -18.15
CA CYS A 100 -24.18 -1.54 -18.00
C CYS A 100 -25.02 -2.08 -19.16
N VAL A 101 -25.88 -3.05 -18.90
CA VAL A 101 -27.01 -3.33 -19.78
C VAL A 101 -28.28 -2.88 -19.04
N ASP A 102 -28.91 -1.85 -19.60
CA ASP A 102 -30.23 -1.34 -19.21
C ASP A 102 -30.41 -0.82 -17.76
N GLY A 103 -29.37 -0.21 -17.18
CA GLY A 103 -29.51 0.59 -15.96
C GLY A 103 -29.73 -0.19 -14.65
N VAL A 104 -29.56 -1.51 -14.66
CA VAL A 104 -29.59 -2.36 -13.46
C VAL A 104 -28.23 -3.04 -13.26
N CYS A 105 -27.74 -3.06 -12.02
CA CYS A 105 -26.49 -3.71 -11.65
C CYS A 105 -26.76 -5.17 -11.25
N SER A 106 -26.40 -6.13 -12.11
CA SER A 106 -26.39 -7.56 -11.76
C SER A 106 -24.98 -8.14 -11.81
N LEU A 107 -24.68 -9.03 -10.87
CA LEU A 107 -23.37 -9.66 -10.67
C LEU A 107 -23.44 -11.14 -11.07
N THR A 108 -22.73 -11.55 -12.11
CA THR A 108 -22.49 -12.97 -12.38
C THR A 108 -21.00 -13.27 -12.34
N ALA A 109 -20.60 -14.23 -11.52
CA ALA A 109 -19.20 -14.59 -11.31
C ALA A 109 -18.69 -15.51 -12.43
N VAL A 110 -17.81 -15.01 -13.29
CA VAL A 110 -16.99 -15.88 -14.15
C VAL A 110 -15.79 -16.37 -13.34
N ARG A 111 -15.79 -17.65 -12.98
CA ARG A 111 -14.58 -18.35 -12.52
C ARG A 111 -13.59 -18.39 -13.68
N ARG A 112 -12.37 -17.88 -13.47
CA ARG A 112 -11.26 -18.15 -14.40
C ARG A 112 -10.61 -19.50 -14.07
N PRO A 113 -10.15 -20.26 -15.08
CA PRO A 113 -9.33 -21.44 -14.86
C PRO A 113 -7.91 -21.03 -14.43
N VAL A 114 -7.31 -21.82 -13.53
CA VAL A 114 -5.92 -21.67 -13.09
C VAL A 114 -4.97 -22.10 -14.23
N PRO A 115 -3.96 -21.29 -14.60
CA PRO A 115 -2.95 -21.73 -15.54
C PRO A 115 -1.79 -22.39 -14.79
N GLY A 116 -1.65 -23.71 -14.97
CA GLY A 116 -0.50 -24.49 -14.51
C GLY A 116 -0.88 -25.93 -14.13
N ALA A 117 -0.72 -26.84 -15.10
CA ALA A 117 -0.66 -28.31 -15.02
C ALA A 117 -1.79 -29.06 -14.27
#